data_AF-K3W6L2-F1
#
_entry.id   AF-K3W6L2-F1
#
_cell.length_a   1.000
_cell.length_b   1.000
_cell.length_c   1.000
_cell.angle_alpha   90.00
_cell.angle_beta   90.00
_cell.angle_gamma   90.00
#
_symmetry.space_group_name_H-M   'P 1'
#
loop_
_entity.id
_entity.type
_entity.pdbx_description
1 polymer ?
#
loop_
_entity_poly.entity_id
_entity_poly.type
_entity_poly.pdbx_seq_one_letter_code
_entity_poly.pdbx_strand_id
1 'polypeptide(L)'
;MQPAHQQQQQHTPTGSNDESDRKLFVRGLSWDTSNDALRAEFQKYGELEEAMIARDRRTGKSKGFGFVTYKYRAGAERALQQPQKQIDVRSNDIVQPGVSGKRKRRQ
;
A
#
# COMPACT_ATOMS: atom_id res chain seq x y z
N MET A 1 20.94 -25.21 -24.14
CA MET A 1 19.50 -25.42 -23.85
C MET A 1 19.20 -24.71 -22.53
N GLN A 2 18.36 -23.69 -22.52
CA GLN A 2 17.98 -22.94 -21.31
C GLN A 2 16.49 -23.18 -21.05
N PRO A 3 16.07 -23.66 -19.86
CA PRO A 3 14.65 -23.71 -19.52
C PRO A 3 14.19 -22.36 -18.96
N ALA A 4 13.08 -21.88 -19.52
CA ALA A 4 12.29 -20.77 -19.02
C ALA A 4 11.62 -21.15 -17.68
N HIS A 5 11.76 -20.29 -16.66
CA HIS A 5 10.79 -20.20 -15.59
C HIS A 5 10.37 -18.75 -15.39
N GLN A 6 9.22 -18.50 -15.98
CA GLN A 6 8.29 -17.41 -15.81
C GLN A 6 8.35 -16.78 -14.43
N GLN A 7 8.98 -15.61 -14.36
CA GLN A 7 8.87 -14.70 -13.25
C GLN A 7 7.39 -14.32 -13.13
N GLN A 8 6.79 -14.65 -12.00
CA GLN A 8 5.40 -14.36 -11.69
C GLN A 8 5.21 -12.84 -11.72
N GLN A 9 4.62 -12.36 -12.82
CA GLN A 9 4.33 -10.96 -13.08
C GLN A 9 3.32 -10.48 -12.03
N GLN A 10 3.79 -9.78 -11.00
CA GLN A 10 2.94 -8.84 -10.30
C GLN A 10 3.02 -7.55 -11.08
N HIS A 11 2.03 -7.33 -11.96
CA HIS A 11 1.83 -6.09 -12.71
C HIS A 11 2.02 -4.88 -11.79
N THR A 12 3.12 -4.14 -11.96
CA THR A 12 3.07 -2.68 -11.80
C THR A 12 2.95 -2.14 -13.22
N PRO A 13 1.74 -1.87 -13.74
CA PRO A 13 1.66 -1.15 -14.99
C PRO A 13 2.41 0.16 -14.78
N THR A 14 3.26 0.49 -15.75
CA THR A 14 3.64 1.85 -16.09
C THR A 14 2.36 2.61 -16.45
N GLY A 15 1.51 2.87 -15.45
CA GLY A 15 0.35 3.72 -15.55
C GLY A 15 0.83 5.14 -15.32
N SER A 16 0.44 6.04 -16.22
CA SER A 16 0.60 7.48 -16.16
C SER A 16 0.65 7.98 -14.70
N ASN A 17 1.62 8.85 -14.41
CA ASN A 17 2.04 9.35 -13.09
C ASN A 17 0.93 9.42 -12.02
N ASP A 18 -0.30 9.80 -12.40
CA ASP A 18 -1.50 9.91 -11.58
C ASP A 18 -1.97 8.67 -10.81
N GLU A 19 -1.83 7.44 -11.34
CA GLU A 19 -2.25 6.23 -10.60
C GLU A 19 -1.24 5.85 -9.51
N SER A 20 0.05 6.02 -9.80
CA SER A 20 1.13 5.72 -8.87
C SER A 20 1.14 6.71 -7.69
N ASP A 21 0.85 7.99 -7.96
CA ASP A 21 0.68 9.04 -6.95
C ASP A 21 -0.57 8.82 -6.05
N ARG A 22 -1.56 8.06 -6.53
CA ARG A 22 -2.79 7.75 -5.78
C ARG A 22 -2.73 6.42 -5.03
N LYS A 23 -1.80 5.54 -5.40
CA LYS A 23 -1.64 4.21 -4.82
C LYS A 23 -0.63 4.23 -3.68
N LEU A 24 -1.03 3.70 -2.54
CA LEU A 24 -0.21 3.54 -1.35
C LEU A 24 0.01 2.07 -1.04
N PHE A 25 1.23 1.76 -0.67
CA PHE A 25 1.64 0.48 -0.12
C PHE A 25 1.67 0.59 1.40
N VAL A 26 0.96 -0.31 2.08
CA VAL A 26 0.87 -0.31 3.54
C VAL A 26 1.51 -1.59 4.04
N ARG A 27 2.62 -1.49 4.77
CA ARG A 27 3.33 -2.63 5.39
C ARG A 27 3.16 -2.60 6.90
N GLY A 28 3.31 -3.76 7.54
CA GLY A 28 3.21 -3.90 8.99
C GLY A 28 1.76 -3.99 9.50
N LEU A 29 0.81 -4.38 8.66
CA LEU A 29 -0.57 -4.65 9.06
C LEU A 29 -0.65 -5.88 9.97
N SER A 30 -1.63 -5.89 10.87
CA SER A 30 -1.91 -7.04 11.72
C SER A 30 -2.48 -8.19 10.90
N TRP A 31 -2.35 -9.43 11.39
CA TRP A 31 -2.87 -10.58 10.65
C TRP A 31 -4.40 -10.58 10.61
N ASP A 32 -5.01 -10.04 11.66
CA ASP A 32 -6.46 -9.86 11.80
C ASP A 32 -7.00 -8.68 10.97
N THR A 33 -6.11 -7.79 10.51
CA THR A 33 -6.53 -6.64 9.72
C THR A 33 -7.24 -7.10 8.45
N SER A 34 -8.42 -6.54 8.24
CA SER A 34 -9.28 -6.79 7.08
C SER A 34 -9.34 -5.57 6.18
N ASN A 35 -9.69 -5.77 4.90
CA ASN A 35 -9.82 -4.68 3.94
C ASN A 35 -10.74 -3.57 4.47
N ASP A 36 -11.79 -3.95 5.21
CA ASP A 36 -12.71 -3.00 5.82
C ASP A 36 -12.01 -2.11 6.86
N ALA A 37 -11.25 -2.69 7.80
CA ALA A 37 -10.48 -1.93 8.78
C ALA A 37 -9.44 -1.01 8.11
N LEU A 38 -8.74 -1.51 7.09
CA LEU A 38 -7.80 -0.72 6.30
C LEU A 38 -8.52 0.45 5.62
N ARG A 39 -9.63 0.17 4.94
CA ARG A 39 -10.46 1.18 4.28
C ARG A 39 -10.98 2.19 5.29
N ALA A 40 -11.41 1.75 6.47
CA ALA A 40 -11.98 2.59 7.50
C ALA A 40 -10.98 3.55 8.12
N GLU A 41 -9.71 3.15 8.26
CA GLU A 41 -8.66 4.05 8.71
C GLU A 41 -8.25 5.03 7.59
N PHE A 42 -8.07 4.52 6.37
CA PHE A 42 -7.57 5.33 5.26
C PHE A 42 -8.62 6.28 4.67
N GLN A 43 -9.91 5.98 4.77
CA GLN A 43 -10.99 6.86 4.31
C GLN A 43 -11.04 8.21 5.05
N LYS A 44 -10.46 8.29 6.26
CA LYS A 44 -10.37 9.52 7.05
C LYS A 44 -9.50 10.59 6.36
N TYR A 45 -8.57 10.17 5.51
CA TYR A 45 -7.67 11.07 4.78
C TYR A 45 -8.25 11.50 3.43
N GLY A 46 -9.10 10.68 2.83
CA GLY A 46 -9.76 10.96 1.55
C GLY A 46 -10.54 9.77 1.01
N GLU A 47 -11.22 9.97 -0.11
CA GLU A 47 -12.05 8.93 -0.72
C GLU A 47 -11.20 7.84 -1.38
N LEU A 48 -11.47 6.59 -0.98
CA LEU A 48 -10.78 5.40 -1.46
C LEU A 48 -11.44 4.87 -2.73
N GLU A 49 -10.62 4.58 -3.73
CA GLU A 49 -11.02 3.89 -4.95
C GLU A 49 -10.98 2.39 -4.71
N GLU A 50 -9.86 1.88 -4.16
CA GLU A 50 -9.65 0.47 -3.90
C GLU A 50 -8.82 0.26 -2.63
N ALA A 51 -9.12 -0.77 -1.84
CA ALA A 51 -8.31 -1.18 -0.70
C ALA A 51 -8.25 -2.70 -0.64
N MET A 52 -7.05 -3.28 -0.72
CA MET A 52 -6.83 -4.72 -0.74
C MET A 52 -5.68 -5.15 0.15
N ILE A 53 -5.95 -6.09 1.06
CA ILE A 53 -4.90 -6.75 1.85
C ILE A 53 -4.40 -7.98 1.11
N ALA A 54 -3.07 -8.07 0.98
CA ALA A 54 -2.44 -9.23 0.40
C ALA A 54 -2.44 -10.38 1.41
N ARG A 55 -3.29 -11.36 1.13
CA ARG A 55 -3.39 -12.61 1.89
C ARG A 55 -2.77 -13.73 1.08
N ASP A 56 -2.07 -14.62 1.76
CA ASP A 56 -1.50 -15.80 1.14
C ASP A 56 -2.62 -16.74 0.67
N ARG A 57 -2.71 -17.04 -0.62
CA ARG A 57 -3.80 -17.85 -1.19
C ARG A 57 -3.80 -19.31 -0.71
N ARG A 58 -2.64 -19.81 -0.27
CA ARG A 58 -2.48 -21.21 0.16
C ARG A 58 -2.87 -21.42 1.62
N THR A 59 -2.55 -20.45 2.48
CA THR A 59 -2.78 -20.53 3.93
C THR A 59 -3.91 -19.62 4.42
N GLY A 60 -4.40 -18.71 3.59
CA GLY A 60 -5.37 -17.67 3.96
C GLY A 60 -4.81 -16.59 4.88
N LYS A 61 -3.54 -16.70 5.30
CA LYS A 61 -2.94 -15.78 6.28
C LYS A 61 -2.61 -14.44 5.64
N SER A 62 -3.00 -13.35 6.29
CA SER A 62 -2.54 -12.00 5.93
C SER A 62 -1.02 -11.93 6.01
N LYS A 63 -0.36 -11.48 4.94
CA LYS A 63 1.10 -11.31 4.93
C LYS A 63 1.53 -10.03 5.67
N GLY A 64 0.60 -9.32 6.31
CA GLY A 64 0.84 -8.08 7.02
C GLY A 64 1.14 -6.90 6.10
N PHE A 65 0.67 -6.94 4.85
CA PHE A 65 0.76 -5.82 3.92
C PHE A 65 -0.47 -5.74 3.02
N GLY A 66 -0.73 -4.55 2.50
CA GLY A 66 -1.85 -4.24 1.64
C GLY A 66 -1.58 -3.06 0.73
N PHE A 67 -2.51 -2.82 -0.19
CA PHE A 67 -2.49 -1.74 -1.15
C PHE A 67 -3.77 -0.92 -0.99
N VAL A 68 -3.63 0.38 -1.09
CA VAL A 68 -4.73 1.34 -0.96
C VAL A 68 -4.62 2.33 -2.12
N THR A 69 -5.63 2.40 -2.97
CA THR A 69 -5.72 3.36 -4.07
C THR A 69 -6.76 4.40 -3.71
N TYR A 70 -6.38 5.67 -3.73
CA TYR A 70 -7.31 6.78 -3.54
C TYR A 70 -7.94 7.21 -4.87
N LYS A 71 -9.18 7.70 -4.83
CA LYS A 71 -9.79 8.34 -6.00
C LYS A 71 -9.03 9.62 -6.38
N TYR A 72 -8.56 10.35 -5.37
CA TYR A 72 -7.88 11.64 -5.53
C TYR A 72 -6.47 11.62 -4.94
N ARG A 73 -5.51 12.25 -5.64
CA ARG A 73 -4.11 12.41 -5.20
C ARG A 73 -3.99 13.07 -3.83
N ALA A 74 -4.86 14.04 -3.53
CA ALA A 74 -4.90 14.72 -2.23
C ALA A 74 -5.09 13.74 -1.05
N GLY A 75 -5.87 12.66 -1.23
CA GLY A 75 -6.07 11.64 -0.19
C GLY A 75 -4.78 10.85 0.08
N ALA A 76 -4.09 10.46 -1.00
CA ALA A 76 -2.79 9.79 -0.91
C ALA A 76 -1.74 10.68 -0.24
N GLU A 77 -1.60 11.94 -0.68
CA GLU A 77 -0.67 12.90 -0.09
C GLU A 77 -0.90 13.10 1.41
N ARG A 78 -2.16 13.21 1.85
CA ARG A 78 -2.51 13.35 3.27
C ARG A 78 -2.15 12.10 4.09
N ALA A 79 -2.35 10.91 3.53
CA ALA A 79 -1.91 9.68 4.18
C ALA A 79 -0.38 9.58 4.25
N LEU A 80 0.33 10.04 3.22
CA LEU A 80 1.80 10.04 3.15
C LEU A 80 2.48 11.07 4.04
N GLN A 81 1.80 12.18 4.36
CA GLN A 81 2.26 13.13 5.38
C GLN A 81 2.46 12.44 6.73
N GLN A 82 1.77 11.32 6.95
CA GLN A 82 1.85 10.52 8.15
C GLN A 82 2.21 9.07 7.79
N PRO A 83 3.48 8.80 7.45
CA PRO A 83 3.91 7.49 6.96
C PRO A 83 3.80 6.41 8.04
N GLN A 84 3.66 6.78 9.32
CA GLN A 84 3.47 5.84 10.41
C GLN A 84 2.07 6.01 10.99
N LYS A 85 1.22 4.98 10.86
CA LYS A 85 -0.12 4.91 11.45
C LYS A 85 -0.17 3.77 12.45
N GLN A 86 -1.05 3.89 13.44
CA GLN A 86 -1.46 2.73 14.24
C GLN A 86 -2.82 2.28 13.75
N ILE A 87 -2.85 1.14 13.06
CA ILE A 87 -4.07 0.40 12.75
C ILE A 87 -4.03 -0.82 13.65
N ASP A 88 -5.08 -0.97 14.46
CA ASP A 88 -5.32 -2.20 15.22
C ASP A 88 -4.13 -2.61 16.12
N VAL A 89 -3.58 -1.63 16.88
CA VAL A 89 -2.50 -1.81 17.87
C VAL A 89 -1.09 -2.05 17.28
N ARG A 90 -0.91 -2.07 15.96
CA ARG A 90 0.42 -2.19 15.31
C ARG A 90 0.80 -0.95 14.50
N SER A 91 2.09 -0.61 14.54
CA SER A 91 2.69 0.41 13.68
C SER A 91 2.73 -0.07 12.24
N ASN A 92 2.03 0.64 11.35
CA ASN A 92 2.05 0.40 9.91
C ASN A 92 2.84 1.51 9.24
N ASP A 93 3.58 1.12 8.21
CA ASP A 93 4.41 2.01 7.43
C ASP A 93 3.82 2.13 6.01
N ILE A 94 3.54 3.37 5.62
CA ILE A 94 2.90 3.72 4.37
C ILE A 94 3.97 4.25 3.42
N VAL A 95 4.07 3.61 2.25
CA VAL A 95 5.07 3.91 1.22
C VAL A 95 4.37 4.06 -0.13
N GLN A 96 4.73 5.06 -0.92
CA GLN A 96 4.29 5.13 -2.32
C GLN A 96 5.19 4.24 -3.19
N PRO A 97 4.63 3.37 -4.04
CA PRO A 97 5.41 2.63 -5.03
C PRO A 97 5.95 3.61 -6.08
N GLY A 98 7.24 3.93 -6.01
CA GLY A 98 7.92 4.82 -6.97
C GLY A 98 8.57 6.07 -6.39
N VAL A 99 8.28 6.44 -5.12
CA VAL A 99 9.05 7.50 -4.43
C VAL A 99 10.30 6.91 -3.79
N SER A 100 11.33 6.73 -4.61
CA SER A 100 12.71 6.54 -4.13
C SER A 100 13.05 7.70 -3.20
N GLY A 101 13.19 7.41 -1.90
CA GLY A 101 13.19 8.40 -0.85
C GLY A 101 14.22 9.52 -1.04
N LYS A 102 13.73 10.73 -1.31
CA LYS A 102 14.42 11.95 -0.87
C LYS A 102 14.23 12.06 0.64
N ARG A 103 14.88 11.17 1.40
CA ARG A 103 15.16 11.44 2.82
C ARG A 103 15.98 12.72 2.82
N LYS A 104 15.33 13.84 3.13
CA LYS A 104 16.00 15.12 3.38
C LYS A 104 16.85 14.87 4.62
N ARG A 105 18.10 14.46 4.42
CA ARG A 105 19.14 14.56 5.43
C ARG A 105 19.16 16.02 5.85
N ARG A 106 18.53 16.33 6.98
CA ARG A 106 18.86 17.51 7.76
C ARG A 106 20.18 17.19 8.44
N GLN A 107 21.28 17.50 7.77
CA GLN A 107 22.49 18.07 8.36
C GLN A 107 23.39 18.57 7.23
#